data_AF-A0AA97GZZ3-F1
#
_entry.id   AF-A0AA97GZZ3-F1
#
_cell.length_a   1.000
_cell.length_b   1.000
_cell.length_c   1.000
_cell.angle_alpha   90.00
_cell.angle_beta   90.00
_cell.angle_gamma   90.00
#
_symmetry.space_group_name_H-M   'P 1'
#
loop_
_entity.id
_entity.type
_entity.pdbx_description
1 polymer ?
#
loop_
_entity_poly.entity_id
_entity_poly.type
_entity_poly.pdbx_seq_one_letter_code
_entity_poly.pdbx_strand_id
1 'polypeptide(L)'
;MGMWELVVVMIVGLIVLGPERLPVAIRTVNRWIKTLKSVANSVKAEVNEELRIHELHEDLKKAEQQNLQELSPELKSSVDELQKAAQSVTHSYKKRAPEQVETKNNDEKK
;
A
#
# COMPACT_ATOMS: atom_id res chain seq x y z
N MET A 1 12.30 31.56 -16.20
CA MET A 1 11.14 32.04 -15.42
C MET A 1 11.68 32.67 -14.16
N GLY A 2 11.65 33.99 -14.08
CA GLY A 2 12.38 34.78 -13.06
C GLY A 2 11.45 35.38 -12.02
N MET A 3 12.02 35.88 -10.91
CA MET A 3 11.26 36.52 -9.82
C MET A 3 10.29 37.61 -10.30
N TRP A 4 10.59 38.26 -11.42
CA TRP A 4 9.71 39.25 -12.07
C TRP A 4 8.33 38.68 -12.44
N GLU A 5 8.27 37.44 -12.90
CA GLU A 5 7.02 36.78 -13.29
C GLU A 5 6.10 36.58 -12.06
N LEU A 6 6.68 36.19 -10.92
CA LEU A 6 5.96 36.09 -9.66
C LEU A 6 5.38 37.44 -9.21
N VAL A 7 6.12 38.53 -9.40
CA VAL A 7 5.65 39.90 -9.08
C VAL A 7 4.44 40.26 -9.95
N VAL A 8 4.50 40.00 -11.26
CA VAL A 8 3.37 40.25 -12.18
C VAL A 8 2.14 39.45 -11.78
N VAL A 9 2.30 38.14 -11.47
CA VAL A 9 1.20 37.29 -11.00
C VAL A 9 0.61 37.81 -9.69
N MET A 10 1.45 38.30 -8.77
CA MET A 10 1.00 38.92 -7.51
C MET A 10 0.14 40.16 -7.77
N ILE A 11 0.60 41.06 -8.63
CA ILE A 11 -0.14 42.28 -8.99
C ILE A 11 -1.49 41.92 -9.63
N VAL A 12 -1.50 41.00 -10.60
CA VAL A 12 -2.74 40.54 -11.24
C VAL A 12 -3.70 39.92 -10.22
N GLY A 13 -3.20 39.10 -9.31
CA GLY A 13 -4.00 38.51 -8.23
C GLY A 13 -4.62 39.56 -7.30
N LEU A 14 -3.88 40.62 -6.98
CA LEU A 14 -4.39 41.74 -6.18
C LEU A 14 -5.45 42.56 -6.93
N ILE A 15 -5.33 42.74 -8.24
CA ILE A 15 -6.31 43.49 -9.03
C ILE A 15 -7.60 42.69 -9.22
N VAL A 16 -7.50 41.42 -9.57
CA VAL A 16 -8.66 40.56 -9.87
C VAL A 16 -9.46 40.26 -8.61
N LEU A 17 -8.77 39.86 -7.53
CA LEU A 17 -9.42 39.44 -6.31
C LEU A 17 -9.56 40.59 -5.31
N GLY A 18 -8.68 41.58 -5.35
CA GLY A 18 -8.59 42.66 -4.36
C GLY A 18 -7.63 42.32 -3.21
N PRO A 19 -6.88 43.31 -2.68
CA PRO A 19 -5.89 43.10 -1.61
C PRO A 19 -6.52 42.59 -0.31
N GLU A 20 -7.76 42.97 -0.03
CA GLU A 20 -8.52 42.53 1.16
C GLU A 20 -8.90 41.04 1.10
N ARG A 21 -9.06 40.48 -0.10
CA ARG A 21 -9.68 39.16 -0.32
C ARG A 21 -8.66 38.04 -0.51
N LEU A 22 -7.50 38.35 -1.08
CA LEU A 22 -6.36 37.45 -1.23
C LEU A 22 -5.95 36.76 0.10
N PRO A 23 -5.77 37.47 1.23
CA PRO A 23 -5.39 36.82 2.48
C PRO A 23 -6.52 35.96 3.05
N VAL A 24 -7.78 36.25 2.75
CA VAL A 24 -8.93 35.43 3.17
C VAL A 24 -8.99 34.13 2.35
N ALA A 25 -8.73 34.20 1.05
CA ALA A 25 -8.68 33.03 0.16
C ALA A 25 -7.57 32.05 0.57
N ILE A 26 -6.35 32.54 0.83
CA ILE A 26 -5.23 31.71 1.30
C ILE A 26 -5.58 30.99 2.60
N ARG A 27 -6.18 31.71 3.57
CA ARG A 27 -6.59 31.10 4.85
C ARG A 27 -7.62 29.99 4.65
N THR A 28 -8.54 30.17 3.72
CA THR A 28 -9.57 29.17 3.40
C THR A 28 -8.96 27.92 2.78
N VAL A 29 -8.13 28.09 1.75
CA VAL A 29 -7.43 26.99 1.08
C VAL A 29 -6.50 26.27 2.06
N ASN A 30 -5.72 27.00 2.85
CA ASN A 30 -4.83 26.40 3.84
C ASN A 30 -5.60 25.62 4.91
N ARG A 31 -6.78 26.11 5.33
CA ARG A 31 -7.62 25.38 6.27
C ARG A 31 -8.10 24.06 5.66
N TRP A 32 -8.51 24.05 4.40
CA TRP A 32 -8.95 22.83 3.72
C TRP A 32 -7.81 21.83 3.55
N ILE A 33 -6.64 22.28 3.08
CA ILE A 33 -5.45 21.44 2.97
C ILE A 33 -5.06 20.88 4.35
N LYS A 34 -5.10 21.71 5.40
CA LYS A 34 -4.79 21.27 6.77
C LYS A 34 -5.79 20.24 7.28
N THR A 35 -7.08 20.43 7.01
CA THR A 35 -8.12 19.46 7.36
C THR A 35 -7.90 18.14 6.62
N LEU A 36 -7.68 18.16 5.30
CA LEU A 36 -7.37 16.94 4.53
C LEU A 36 -6.11 16.24 5.05
N LYS A 37 -5.05 17.00 5.32
CA LYS A 37 -3.81 16.46 5.87
C LYS A 37 -4.04 15.85 7.26
N SER A 38 -4.84 16.50 8.10
CA SER A 38 -5.21 15.99 9.42
C SER A 38 -6.00 14.69 9.32
N VAL A 39 -6.99 14.63 8.42
CA VAL A 39 -7.77 13.41 8.18
C VAL A 39 -6.86 12.28 7.67
N ALA A 40 -6.00 12.55 6.69
CA ALA A 40 -5.03 11.57 6.21
C ALA A 40 -4.07 11.10 7.32
N ASN A 41 -3.67 12.00 8.22
CA ASN A 41 -2.81 11.67 9.35
C ASN A 41 -3.55 10.89 10.45
N SER A 42 -4.81 11.22 10.74
CA SER A 42 -5.65 10.48 11.69
C SER A 42 -5.96 9.09 11.18
N VAL A 43 -6.32 8.96 9.90
CA VAL A 43 -6.48 7.65 9.25
C VAL A 43 -5.16 6.88 9.28
N LYS A 44 -4.01 7.49 8.96
CA LYS A 44 -2.71 6.82 9.12
C LYS A 44 -2.41 6.43 10.57
N ALA A 45 -2.80 7.24 11.55
CA ALA A 45 -2.53 6.97 12.97
C ALA A 45 -3.38 5.80 13.48
N GLU A 46 -4.68 5.76 13.15
CA GLU A 46 -5.59 4.65 13.48
C GLU A 46 -5.24 3.37 12.67
N VAL A 47 -4.86 3.52 11.41
CA VAL A 47 -4.40 2.40 10.54
C VAL A 47 -3.04 1.86 10.99
N ASN A 48 -2.18 2.68 11.61
CA ASN A 48 -0.89 2.22 12.15
C ASN A 48 -1.01 1.56 13.53
N GLU A 49 -2.12 1.79 14.24
CA GLU A 49 -2.41 1.16 15.54
C GLU A 49 -3.10 -0.22 15.37
N GLU A 50 -3.92 -0.44 14.32
CA GLU A 50 -4.64 -1.73 14.10
C GLU A 50 -4.46 -2.40 12.73
N LEU A 51 -4.15 -1.68 11.64
CA LEU A 51 -4.07 -2.23 10.26
C LEU A 51 -2.63 -2.52 9.84
N ARG A 52 -1.97 -3.36 10.64
CA ARG A 52 -0.90 -4.21 10.12
C ARG A 52 -1.60 -5.35 9.36
N ILE A 53 -1.50 -5.31 8.04
CA ILE A 53 -1.75 -6.45 7.13
C ILE A 53 -3.24 -6.68 6.80
N HIS A 54 -3.79 -6.02 5.77
CA HIS A 54 -4.69 -6.70 4.80
C HIS A 54 -5.00 -5.88 3.54
N GLU A 55 -5.02 -4.54 3.60
CA GLU A 55 -5.52 -3.75 2.45
C GLU A 55 -4.43 -3.24 1.50
N LEU A 56 -3.22 -2.97 1.99
CA LEU A 56 -2.08 -2.74 1.08
C LEU A 56 -1.83 -3.94 0.16
N HIS A 57 -2.17 -5.15 0.61
CA HIS A 57 -2.03 -6.34 -0.22
C HIS A 57 -3.06 -6.39 -1.34
N GLU A 58 -4.30 -5.95 -1.16
CA GLU A 58 -5.29 -5.97 -2.24
C GLU A 58 -5.02 -4.88 -3.28
N ASP A 59 -4.69 -3.65 -2.87
CA ASP A 59 -4.39 -2.58 -3.83
C ASP A 59 -3.06 -2.82 -4.56
N LEU A 60 -2.02 -3.35 -3.89
CA LEU A 60 -0.80 -3.79 -4.58
C LEU A 60 -1.05 -5.03 -5.44
N LYS A 61 -1.81 -6.03 -4.97
CA LYS A 61 -2.13 -7.24 -5.75
C LYS A 61 -2.98 -6.91 -6.97
N LYS A 62 -3.87 -5.93 -6.88
CA LYS A 62 -4.71 -5.49 -8.00
C LYS A 62 -3.90 -4.66 -9.01
N ALA A 63 -2.99 -3.82 -8.52
CA ALA A 63 -2.02 -3.13 -9.37
C ALA A 63 -1.05 -4.11 -10.05
N GLU A 64 -0.54 -5.12 -9.33
CA GLU A 64 0.25 -6.21 -9.90
C GLU A 64 -0.57 -7.03 -10.88
N GLN A 65 -1.80 -7.43 -10.57
CA GLN A 65 -2.65 -8.20 -11.47
C GLN A 65 -2.98 -7.45 -12.76
N GLN A 66 -3.18 -6.13 -12.69
CA GLN A 66 -3.34 -5.30 -13.89
C GLN A 66 -2.05 -5.25 -14.70
N ASN A 67 -0.89 -5.10 -14.06
CA ASN A 67 0.41 -5.18 -14.73
C ASN A 67 0.68 -6.57 -15.36
N LEU A 68 0.43 -7.64 -14.61
CA LEU A 68 0.58 -9.03 -15.03
C LEU A 68 -0.36 -9.38 -16.19
N GLN A 69 -1.53 -8.76 -16.30
CA GLN A 69 -2.43 -8.95 -17.43
C GLN A 69 -1.91 -8.30 -18.72
N GLU A 70 -1.22 -7.16 -18.61
CA GLU A 70 -0.60 -6.44 -19.74
C GLU A 70 0.79 -6.97 -20.14
N LEU A 71 1.42 -7.82 -19.32
CA LEU A 71 2.72 -8.41 -19.65
C LEU A 71 2.58 -9.64 -20.56
N SER A 72 3.49 -9.75 -21.54
CA SER A 72 3.61 -10.83 -22.53
C SER A 72 3.49 -12.23 -21.91
N PRO A 73 2.95 -13.23 -22.64
CA PRO A 73 2.69 -14.58 -22.13
C PRO A 73 3.90 -15.26 -21.48
N GLU A 74 5.11 -14.89 -21.89
CA GLU A 74 6.39 -15.34 -21.34
C GLU A 74 6.55 -15.03 -19.83
N LEU A 75 6.13 -13.83 -19.39
CA LEU A 75 6.25 -13.45 -17.97
C LEU A 75 5.22 -14.17 -17.10
N LYS A 76 4.03 -14.44 -17.64
CA LYS A 76 3.00 -15.24 -16.94
C LYS A 76 3.50 -16.65 -16.67
N SER A 77 4.17 -17.28 -17.64
CA SER A 77 4.78 -18.60 -17.45
C SER A 77 5.88 -18.58 -16.39
N SER A 78 6.74 -17.57 -16.38
CA SER A 78 7.80 -17.46 -15.37
C SER A 78 7.24 -17.29 -13.96
N VAL A 79 6.18 -16.51 -13.78
CA VAL A 79 5.51 -16.34 -12.47
C VAL A 79 4.85 -17.65 -12.01
N ASP A 80 4.21 -18.40 -12.91
CA ASP A 80 3.57 -19.67 -12.57
C ASP A 80 4.60 -20.77 -12.20
N GLU A 81 5.74 -20.83 -12.89
CA GLU A 81 6.86 -21.71 -12.53
C GLU A 81 7.46 -21.34 -11.17
N LEU A 82 7.65 -20.05 -10.89
CA LEU A 82 8.13 -19.57 -9.59
C LEU A 82 7.13 -19.91 -8.47
N GLN A 83 5.84 -19.76 -8.72
CA GLN A 83 4.79 -20.12 -7.77
C GLN A 83 4.79 -21.63 -7.47
N LYS A 84 4.95 -22.48 -8.49
CA LYS A 84 5.09 -23.94 -8.34
C LYS A 84 6.36 -24.32 -7.58
N ALA A 85 7.49 -23.68 -7.89
CA ALA A 85 8.74 -23.90 -7.17
C ALA A 85 8.60 -23.53 -5.68
N ALA A 86 8.01 -22.37 -5.37
CA ALA A 86 7.78 -21.92 -4.00
C ALA A 86 6.86 -22.88 -3.21
N GLN A 87 5.81 -23.40 -3.85
CA GLN A 87 4.91 -24.39 -3.25
C GLN A 87 5.61 -25.73 -2.98
N SER A 88 6.44 -26.20 -3.91
CA SER A 88 7.18 -27.46 -3.75
C SER A 88 8.20 -27.42 -2.60
N VAL A 89 8.85 -26.27 -2.39
CA VAL A 89 9.78 -26.04 -1.28
C VAL A 89 9.02 -25.99 0.05
N THR A 90 7.89 -25.28 0.10
CA THR A 90 7.05 -25.19 1.31
C THR A 90 6.51 -26.57 1.71
N HIS A 91 6.06 -27.37 0.76
CA HIS A 91 5.54 -28.72 1.03
C HIS A 91 6.64 -29.68 1.50
N SER A 92 7.85 -29.56 0.95
CA SER A 92 8.99 -30.38 1.34
C SER A 92 9.48 -30.07 2.77
N TYR A 93 9.34 -28.82 3.21
CA TYR A 93 9.67 -28.42 4.59
C TYR A 93 8.66 -28.97 5.60
N LYS A 94 7.36 -28.97 5.27
CA LYS A 94 6.31 -29.55 6.11
C LYS A 94 6.46 -31.07 6.30
N LYS A 95 7.13 -31.75 5.36
CA LYS A 95 7.31 -33.21 5.39
C LYS A 95 8.60 -33.68 6.09
N ARG A 96 9.49 -32.77 6.52
CA ARG A 96 10.82 -33.13 7.08
C ARG A 96 11.16 -32.57 8.47
N ALA A 97 10.19 -32.00 9.20
CA ALA A 97 10.37 -31.77 10.65
C ALA A 97 10.09 -33.09 11.43
N PRO A 98 11.07 -33.65 12.18
CA PRO A 98 11.06 -35.04 12.67
C PRO A 98 10.61 -35.22 14.14
N GLU A 99 10.26 -36.48 14.46
CA GLU A 99 10.34 -37.20 15.75
C GLU A 99 9.44 -36.80 16.95
N GLN A 100 8.48 -37.62 17.41
CA GLN A 100 8.50 -38.96 18.05
C GLN A 100 8.48 -38.91 19.60
N VAL A 101 7.38 -39.37 20.20
CA VAL A 101 7.31 -40.13 21.48
C VAL A 101 6.01 -40.97 21.40
N GLU A 102 6.07 -42.21 20.90
CA GLU A 102 6.23 -43.45 21.68
C GLU A 102 5.22 -43.64 22.82
N THR A 103 4.21 -44.48 22.57
CA THR A 103 3.74 -45.44 23.59
C THR A 103 3.14 -46.65 22.88
N LYS A 104 3.97 -47.69 22.83
CA LYS A 104 3.60 -49.09 22.63
C LYS A 104 2.50 -49.46 23.63
N ASN A 105 1.55 -50.30 23.22
CA ASN A 105 1.30 -51.55 23.92
C ASN A 105 0.46 -52.49 23.07
N ASN A 106 1.06 -53.64 22.83
CA ASN A 106 0.52 -54.83 22.21
C ASN A 106 0.43 -55.87 23.34
N ASP A 107 -0.73 -56.44 23.58
CA ASP A 107 -0.95 -57.69 24.33
C ASP A 107 -2.28 -58.21 23.77
N GLU A 108 -2.26 -59.10 22.77
CA GLU A 108 -2.11 -60.55 22.88
C GLU A 108 -3.10 -61.21 23.87
N LYS A 109 -3.91 -62.13 23.33
CA LYS A 109 -4.64 -63.23 23.98
C LYS A 109 -5.60 -62.90 25.13
N LYS A 110 -6.88 -63.22 24.89
CA LYS A 110 -7.47 -64.51 25.30
C LYS A 110 -8.78 -64.78 24.57
#